data_AF-A0A0S9P0X3-F1
#
_entry.id   AF-A0A0S9P0X3-F1
#
_cell.length_a   1.000
_cell.length_b   1.000
_cell.length_c   1.000
_cell.angle_alpha   90.00
_cell.angle_beta   90.00
_cell.angle_gamma   90.00
#
_symmetry.space_group_name_H-M   'P 1'
#
loop_
_entity.id
_entity.type
_entity.pdbx_description
1 polymer ?
#
loop_
_entity_poly.entity_id
_entity_poly.type
_entity_poly.pdbx_seq_one_letter_code
_entity_poly.pdbx_strand_id
1 'polypeptide(L)'
;MPVAPRDDFIGSDEYARLCEAAEEGERLEDIDGQVIRMMVGGSTAHHALTRRLDNLIADRLAPGGPRASFRETMRLQAGTARFYPDVFVACGDTVEPDPETKSVHSGTVILEVLSPSTERYDRGRKWLKYQALPDLRHFVLVAQDQRRVEAFHRQGSGWHYELLKGPDAVLRLDAIGVALRLDEFYSAIPMLTTEDGNLAAQATFAPAQVSGIAEMKGLPSSPDIDAVIAELDADECETAIAAIVGLVGTPSMEEWKSVLPERLQDRLDAVLSVDGYD
;
A
#
# COMPACT_ATOMS: atom_id res chain seq x y z
N MET A 1 5.20 -13.50 13.60
CA MET A 1 5.42 -12.14 14.12
C MET A 1 6.60 -11.55 13.35
N PRO A 2 6.48 -10.37 12.72
CA PRO A 2 7.65 -9.74 12.13
C PRO A 2 8.61 -9.37 13.25
N VAL A 3 9.85 -9.84 13.16
CA VAL A 3 10.92 -9.54 14.11
C VAL A 3 11.39 -8.10 13.84
N ALA A 4 11.45 -7.26 14.87
CA ALA A 4 11.94 -5.89 14.75
C ALA A 4 13.43 -5.86 14.31
N PRO A 5 13.84 -4.96 13.39
CA PRO A 5 15.21 -4.92 12.90
C PRO A 5 16.18 -4.23 13.88
N ARG A 6 17.42 -4.75 13.90
CA ARG A 6 18.59 -4.17 14.58
C ARG A 6 18.95 -2.79 13.98
N ASP A 7 19.45 -1.88 14.81
CA ASP A 7 19.85 -0.49 14.52
C ASP A 7 21.07 -0.31 13.59
N ASP A 8 21.39 -1.28 12.72
CA ASP A 8 22.51 -1.15 11.79
C ASP A 8 21.96 -0.90 10.37
N PHE A 9 22.08 0.34 9.91
CA PHE A 9 21.87 0.70 8.50
C PHE A 9 22.92 -0.04 7.65
N ILE A 10 22.48 -0.98 6.82
CA ILE A 10 23.39 -1.79 6.03
C ILE A 10 23.63 -1.21 4.63
N GLY A 11 24.84 -1.39 4.11
CA GLY A 11 25.19 -1.06 2.73
C GLY A 11 24.71 -2.12 1.72
N SER A 12 24.70 -1.77 0.43
CA SER A 12 24.30 -2.67 -0.67
C SER A 12 25.00 -4.02 -0.67
N ASP A 13 26.31 -4.05 -0.41
CA ASP A 13 27.11 -5.27 -0.41
C ASP A 13 26.80 -6.19 0.78
N GLU A 14 26.40 -5.60 1.90
CA GLU A 14 25.94 -6.36 3.06
C GLU A 14 24.54 -6.92 2.84
N TYR A 15 23.64 -6.12 2.24
CA TYR A 15 22.31 -6.59 1.84
C TYR A 15 22.41 -7.77 0.86
N ALA A 16 23.29 -7.69 -0.14
CA ALA A 16 23.52 -8.79 -1.08
C ALA A 16 23.97 -10.07 -0.37
N ARG A 17 24.93 -9.96 0.57
CA ARG A 17 25.38 -11.09 1.39
C ARG A 17 24.27 -11.68 2.25
N LEU A 18 23.39 -10.85 2.82
CA LEU A 18 22.24 -11.33 3.58
C LEU A 18 21.21 -12.04 2.70
N CYS A 19 21.02 -11.59 1.46
CA CYS A 19 20.15 -12.27 0.49
C CYS A 19 20.72 -13.64 0.11
N GLU A 20 22.03 -13.76 -0.12
CA GLU A 20 22.69 -15.03 -0.44
C GLU A 20 22.65 -16.02 0.74
N ALA A 21 22.65 -15.50 1.97
CA ALA A 21 22.59 -16.29 3.20
C ALA A 21 21.16 -16.56 3.70
N ALA A 22 20.13 -16.08 3.00
CA ALA A 22 18.74 -16.26 3.39
C ALA A 22 18.35 -17.75 3.40
N GLU A 23 17.62 -18.18 4.42
CA GLU A 23 17.18 -19.57 4.51
C GLU A 23 16.08 -19.89 3.50
N GLU A 24 15.84 -21.18 3.25
CA GLU A 24 14.75 -21.60 2.36
C GLU A 24 13.40 -21.10 2.90
N GLY A 25 12.65 -20.40 2.04
CA GLY A 25 11.40 -19.77 2.44
C GLY A 25 11.56 -18.41 3.10
N GLU A 26 12.76 -17.83 3.16
CA GLU A 26 12.96 -16.43 3.52
C GLU A 26 13.10 -15.55 2.29
N ARG A 27 12.62 -14.31 2.41
CA ARG A 27 12.87 -13.22 1.48
C ARG A 27 13.15 -11.95 2.25
N LEU A 28 14.12 -11.19 1.77
CA LEU A 28 14.57 -9.95 2.40
C LEU A 28 14.17 -8.78 1.51
N GLU A 29 13.55 -7.78 2.10
CA GLU A 29 13.43 -6.44 1.52
C GLU A 29 14.34 -5.49 2.27
N ASP A 30 14.66 -4.35 1.65
CA ASP A 30 15.51 -3.31 2.23
C ASP A 30 14.87 -1.94 1.99
N ILE A 31 14.63 -1.20 3.07
CA ILE A 31 14.21 0.20 2.99
C ILE A 31 15.29 1.05 3.61
N ASP A 32 16.04 1.71 2.72
CA ASP A 32 17.09 2.67 3.06
C ASP A 32 18.08 2.14 4.10
N GLY A 33 18.53 0.89 3.95
CA GLY A 33 19.48 0.23 4.83
C GLY A 33 18.84 -0.57 5.97
N GLN A 34 17.51 -0.55 6.10
CA GLN A 34 16.80 -1.38 7.06
C GLN A 34 16.24 -2.63 6.40
N VAL A 35 16.77 -3.80 6.78
CA VAL A 35 16.33 -5.10 6.28
C VAL A 35 15.04 -5.56 6.94
N ILE A 36 14.09 -5.97 6.12
CA ILE A 36 12.85 -6.59 6.54
C ILE A 36 12.85 -8.02 6.06
N ARG A 37 12.82 -8.95 7.02
CA ARG A 37 12.72 -10.39 6.74
C ARG A 37 11.26 -10.79 6.64
N MET A 38 10.93 -11.45 5.54
CA MET A 38 9.59 -11.94 5.23
C MET A 38 9.67 -13.44 4.98
N MET A 39 8.62 -14.16 5.39
CA MET A 39 8.47 -15.56 5.02
C MET A 39 7.75 -15.64 3.67
N VAL A 40 8.29 -16.46 2.77
CA VAL A 40 7.66 -16.86 1.52
C VAL A 40 6.59 -17.90 1.85
N GLY A 41 5.47 -17.88 1.12
CA GLY A 41 4.35 -18.78 1.36
C GLY A 41 3.16 -18.08 2.01
N GLY A 42 2.64 -17.07 1.31
CA GLY A 42 1.40 -16.40 1.67
C GLY A 42 0.21 -17.37 1.69
N SER A 43 -0.98 -16.86 2.03
CA SER A 43 -2.19 -17.69 2.03
C SER A 43 -2.48 -18.25 0.62
N THR A 44 -3.29 -19.30 0.53
CA THR A 44 -3.79 -19.80 -0.77
C THR A 44 -4.52 -18.69 -1.54
N ALA A 45 -5.25 -17.81 -0.85
CA ALA A 45 -5.95 -16.71 -1.47
C ALA A 45 -4.98 -15.66 -2.05
N HIS A 46 -3.91 -15.35 -1.31
CA HIS A 46 -2.83 -14.47 -1.77
C HIS A 46 -2.23 -14.97 -3.07
N HIS A 47 -1.74 -16.22 -3.09
CA HIS A 47 -1.13 -16.80 -4.28
C HIS A 47 -2.10 -16.88 -5.47
N ALA A 48 -3.36 -17.22 -5.22
CA ALA A 48 -4.37 -17.31 -6.28
C ALA A 48 -4.68 -15.93 -6.90
N LEU A 49 -4.82 -14.89 -6.07
CA LEU A 49 -5.02 -13.52 -6.53
C LEU A 49 -3.81 -12.97 -7.27
N THR A 50 -2.61 -13.04 -6.67
CA THR A 50 -1.36 -12.56 -7.30
C THR A 50 -1.15 -13.17 -8.67
N ARG A 51 -1.26 -14.50 -8.77
CA ARG A 51 -1.16 -15.22 -10.06
C ARG A 51 -2.23 -14.76 -11.06
N ARG A 52 -3.46 -14.58 -10.60
CA ARG A 52 -4.57 -14.20 -11.48
C ARG A 52 -4.40 -12.77 -12.00
N LEU A 53 -3.95 -11.85 -11.15
CA LEU A 53 -3.66 -10.47 -11.51
C LEU A 53 -2.52 -10.41 -12.54
N ASP A 54 -1.39 -11.08 -12.28
CA ASP A 54 -0.26 -11.14 -13.21
C ASP A 54 -0.69 -11.65 -14.59
N ASN A 55 -1.37 -12.81 -14.64
CA ASN A 55 -1.84 -13.38 -15.91
C ASN A 55 -2.77 -12.43 -16.67
N LEU A 56 -3.77 -11.84 -16.00
CA LEU A 56 -4.71 -10.92 -16.64
C LEU A 56 -4.02 -9.67 -17.18
N ILE A 57 -3.03 -9.15 -16.45
CA ILE A 57 -2.24 -8.01 -16.88
C ILE A 57 -1.38 -8.41 -18.08
N ALA A 58 -0.60 -9.49 -17.98
CA ALA A 58 0.26 -10.00 -19.04
C ALA A 58 -0.52 -10.24 -20.35
N ASP A 59 -1.70 -10.85 -20.26
CA ASP A 59 -2.57 -11.14 -21.41
C ASP A 59 -3.12 -9.87 -22.09
N ARG A 60 -3.23 -8.75 -21.35
CA ARG A 60 -3.84 -7.50 -21.82
C ARG A 60 -2.83 -6.42 -22.17
N LEU A 61 -1.56 -6.60 -21.84
CA LEU A 61 -0.50 -5.68 -22.24
C LEU A 61 -0.47 -5.62 -23.77
N ALA A 62 -0.79 -4.43 -24.31
CA ALA A 62 -0.86 -4.25 -25.74
C ALA A 62 0.49 -4.58 -26.41
N PRO A 63 0.49 -5.25 -27.57
CA PRO A 63 1.70 -5.49 -28.32
C PRO A 63 2.26 -4.15 -28.83
N GLY A 64 3.42 -3.73 -28.31
CA GLY A 64 4.12 -2.52 -28.76
C GLY A 64 4.93 -1.83 -27.65
N GLY A 65 6.26 -1.91 -27.77
CA GLY A 65 7.23 -1.39 -26.80
C GLY A 65 7.60 -2.40 -25.71
N PRO A 66 8.80 -2.32 -25.11
CA PRO A 66 9.18 -3.22 -24.02
C PRO A 66 8.28 -2.96 -22.81
N ARG A 67 7.42 -3.92 -22.50
CA ARG A 67 6.60 -3.96 -21.30
C ARG A 67 6.62 -5.38 -20.78
N ALA A 68 6.82 -5.54 -19.49
CA ALA A 68 6.74 -6.84 -18.84
C ALA A 68 6.05 -6.71 -17.49
N SER A 69 5.16 -7.65 -17.21
CA SER A 69 4.74 -7.89 -15.84
C SER A 69 5.76 -8.79 -15.15
N PHE A 70 5.95 -8.53 -13.88
CA PHE A 70 6.81 -9.29 -13.00
C PHE A 70 6.02 -9.62 -11.73
N ARG A 71 6.42 -10.71 -11.10
CA ARG A 71 5.85 -11.23 -9.86
C ARG A 71 6.84 -11.14 -8.71
N GLU A 72 6.42 -11.58 -7.54
CA GLU A 72 7.14 -11.58 -6.26
C GLU A 72 8.52 -12.26 -6.29
N THR A 73 8.94 -12.86 -7.41
CA THR A 73 10.30 -13.39 -7.64
C THR A 73 11.28 -12.38 -8.20
N MET A 74 10.82 -11.28 -8.78
CA MET A 74 11.67 -10.23 -9.34
C MET A 74 11.81 -9.07 -8.36
N ARG A 75 13.03 -8.58 -8.19
CA ARG A 75 13.32 -7.45 -7.31
C ARG A 75 13.06 -6.13 -8.02
N LEU A 76 12.33 -5.23 -7.38
CA LEU A 76 12.13 -3.84 -7.80
C LEU A 76 12.99 -2.94 -6.91
N GLN A 77 13.74 -2.02 -7.50
CA GLN A 77 14.51 -1.03 -6.77
C GLN A 77 13.94 0.38 -6.99
N ALA A 78 13.52 1.03 -5.90
CA ALA A 78 13.03 2.41 -5.88
C ALA A 78 14.01 3.28 -5.08
N GLY A 79 14.86 4.02 -5.77
CA GLY A 79 15.98 4.73 -5.14
C GLY A 79 16.97 3.75 -4.51
N THR A 80 17.17 3.87 -3.19
CA THR A 80 17.99 2.97 -2.38
C THR A 80 17.23 1.76 -1.85
N ALA A 81 15.89 1.80 -1.87
CA ALA A 81 15.05 0.75 -1.33
C ALA A 81 14.80 -0.36 -2.37
N ARG A 82 14.64 -1.60 -1.89
CA ARG A 82 14.55 -2.83 -2.68
C ARG A 82 13.41 -3.69 -2.17
N PHE A 83 12.50 -4.02 -3.07
CA PHE A 83 11.23 -4.65 -2.78
C PHE A 83 11.02 -5.90 -3.63
N TYR A 84 10.10 -6.75 -3.19
CA TYR A 84 9.50 -7.80 -3.99
C TYR A 84 7.99 -7.59 -4.00
N PRO A 85 7.48 -6.68 -4.86
CA PRO A 85 6.05 -6.48 -4.98
C PRO A 85 5.37 -7.74 -5.47
N ASP A 86 4.11 -7.94 -5.08
CA ASP A 86 3.34 -9.11 -5.55
C ASP A 86 3.19 -9.13 -7.07
N VAL A 87 2.81 -8.00 -7.67
CA VAL A 87 2.84 -7.81 -9.12
C VAL A 87 3.32 -6.41 -9.43
N PHE A 88 4.21 -6.25 -10.40
CA PHE A 88 4.51 -4.93 -10.95
C PHE A 88 4.71 -4.99 -12.46
N VAL A 89 4.53 -3.84 -13.13
CA VAL A 89 4.72 -3.69 -14.56
C VAL A 89 5.77 -2.63 -14.80
N ALA A 90 6.82 -3.02 -15.51
CA ALA A 90 7.82 -2.09 -16.04
C ALA A 90 7.53 -1.78 -17.51
N CYS A 91 7.85 -0.56 -17.94
CA CYS A 91 7.68 -0.10 -19.31
C CYS A 91 8.94 0.63 -19.78
N GLY A 92 9.30 0.49 -21.06
CA GLY A 92 10.45 1.17 -21.65
C GLY A 92 11.77 0.38 -21.52
N ASP A 93 12.89 1.07 -21.70
CA ASP A 93 14.22 0.46 -21.75
C ASP A 93 14.70 -0.12 -20.39
N THR A 94 13.97 0.17 -19.32
CA THR A 94 14.24 -0.25 -17.94
C THR A 94 13.51 -1.54 -17.55
N VAL A 95 12.88 -2.22 -18.50
CA VAL A 95 12.26 -3.56 -18.29
C VAL A 95 13.31 -4.62 -18.00
N GLU A 96 14.48 -4.53 -18.62
CA GLU A 96 15.56 -5.49 -18.38
C GLU A 96 16.15 -5.27 -16.98
N PRO A 97 16.27 -6.33 -16.16
CA PRO A 97 16.92 -6.23 -14.86
C PRO A 97 18.38 -5.80 -15.01
N ASP A 98 18.83 -4.93 -14.11
CA ASP A 98 20.24 -4.55 -14.04
C ASP A 98 21.11 -5.81 -13.85
N PRO A 99 22.14 -6.04 -14.68
CA PRO A 99 22.94 -7.26 -14.60
C PRO A 99 23.70 -7.44 -13.28
N GLU A 100 24.03 -6.35 -12.58
CA GLU A 100 24.78 -6.37 -11.33
C GLU A 100 23.81 -6.54 -10.15
N THR A 101 22.80 -5.68 -10.07
CA THR A 101 21.86 -5.68 -8.94
C THR A 101 20.73 -6.68 -9.12
N LYS A 102 20.56 -7.30 -10.29
CA LYS A 102 19.43 -8.18 -10.64
C LYS A 102 18.06 -7.56 -10.34
N SER A 103 17.98 -6.23 -10.35
CA SER A 103 16.76 -5.49 -9.99
C SER A 103 16.24 -4.74 -11.19
N VAL A 104 14.91 -4.64 -11.28
CA VAL A 104 14.23 -3.74 -12.20
C VAL A 104 14.11 -2.38 -11.52
N HIS A 105 14.27 -1.29 -12.27
CA HIS A 105 14.23 0.09 -11.75
C HIS A 105 13.00 0.88 -12.23
N SER A 106 12.05 0.19 -12.87
CA SER A 106 10.79 0.74 -13.36
C SER A 106 9.63 -0.03 -12.75
N GLY A 107 8.65 0.73 -12.25
CA GLY A 107 7.44 0.20 -11.66
C GLY A 107 6.27 1.07 -12.06
N THR A 108 5.95 1.13 -13.35
CA THR A 108 4.84 1.95 -13.88
C THR A 108 3.52 1.60 -13.21
N VAL A 109 3.30 0.31 -12.91
CA VAL A 109 2.21 -0.18 -12.07
C VAL A 109 2.78 -1.08 -10.98
N ILE A 110 2.30 -0.94 -9.75
CA ILE A 110 2.60 -1.85 -8.64
C ILE A 110 1.29 -2.27 -7.99
N LEU A 111 1.10 -3.57 -7.78
CA LEU A 111 -0.03 -4.15 -7.07
C LEU A 111 0.50 -4.97 -5.89
N GLU A 112 -0.04 -4.73 -4.70
CA GLU A 112 0.23 -5.51 -3.48
C GLU A 112 -1.07 -6.17 -3.02
N VAL A 113 -1.04 -7.49 -2.83
CA VAL A 113 -2.15 -8.25 -2.26
C VAL A 113 -2.01 -8.22 -0.75
N LEU A 114 -2.94 -7.57 -0.07
CA LEU A 114 -2.83 -7.31 1.36
C LEU A 114 -2.93 -8.61 2.14
N SER A 115 -1.95 -8.89 2.99
CA SER A 115 -2.01 -9.95 4.01
C SER A 115 -2.16 -9.36 5.40
N PRO A 116 -2.86 -10.04 6.34
CA PRO A 116 -2.96 -9.55 7.72
C PRO A 116 -1.59 -9.29 8.38
N SER A 117 -0.55 -10.02 7.97
CA SER A 117 0.82 -9.89 8.49
C SER A 117 1.61 -8.71 7.93
N THR A 118 1.26 -8.21 6.73
CA THR A 118 2.05 -7.20 6.00
C THR A 118 1.27 -5.96 5.62
N GLU A 119 -0.05 -5.94 5.80
CA GLU A 119 -0.93 -4.84 5.38
C GLU A 119 -0.46 -3.47 5.88
N ARG A 120 -0.08 -3.36 7.16
CA ARG A 120 0.47 -2.11 7.72
C ARG A 120 1.73 -1.65 6.99
N TYR A 121 2.58 -2.60 6.66
CA TYR A 121 3.85 -2.35 5.99
C TYR A 121 3.65 -1.92 4.53
N ASP A 122 2.75 -2.60 3.81
CA ASP A 122 2.42 -2.33 2.40
C ASP A 122 1.71 -0.96 2.24
N ARG A 123 0.77 -0.63 3.14
CA ARG A 123 0.04 0.65 3.13
C ARG A 123 0.89 1.86 3.47
N GLY A 124 1.89 1.69 4.34
CA GLY A 124 2.69 2.79 4.85
C GLY A 124 4.04 2.91 4.15
N ARG A 125 5.00 2.11 4.61
CA ARG A 125 6.42 2.30 4.29
C ARG A 125 6.73 2.02 2.83
N LYS A 126 6.19 0.93 2.26
CA LYS A 126 6.38 0.61 0.84
C LYS A 126 5.83 1.71 -0.05
N TRP A 127 4.58 2.11 0.20
CA TRP A 127 3.92 3.18 -0.55
C TRP A 127 4.77 4.46 -0.62
N LEU A 128 5.25 4.95 0.52
CA LEU A 128 6.08 6.16 0.59
C LEU A 128 7.36 6.04 -0.26
N LYS A 129 7.97 4.86 -0.34
CA LYS A 129 9.18 4.63 -1.13
C LYS A 129 8.88 4.44 -2.62
N TYR A 130 7.79 3.76 -2.96
CA TYR A 130 7.36 3.63 -4.34
C TYR A 130 7.06 4.98 -5.00
N GLN A 131 6.58 5.97 -4.26
CA GLN A 131 6.36 7.32 -4.79
C GLN A 131 7.63 8.01 -5.35
N ALA A 132 8.81 7.55 -4.94
CA ALA A 132 10.09 8.03 -5.48
C ALA A 132 10.40 7.50 -6.90
N LEU A 133 9.67 6.46 -7.37
CA LEU A 133 9.76 6.02 -8.75
C LEU A 133 9.12 7.09 -9.66
N PRO A 134 9.89 7.67 -10.60
CA PRO A 134 9.41 8.75 -11.46
C PRO A 134 8.37 8.27 -12.48
N ASP A 135 8.40 6.98 -12.81
CA ASP A 135 7.51 6.35 -13.79
C ASP A 135 6.27 5.71 -13.16
N LEU A 136 6.19 5.57 -11.84
CA LEU A 136 5.02 5.00 -11.16
C LEU A 136 3.78 5.85 -11.44
N ARG A 137 2.78 5.20 -12.05
CA ARG A 137 1.47 5.78 -12.37
C ARG A 137 0.33 5.20 -11.57
N HIS A 138 0.43 3.93 -11.18
CA HIS A 138 -0.64 3.24 -10.47
C HIS A 138 -0.05 2.40 -9.34
N PHE A 139 -0.44 2.68 -8.11
CA PHE A 139 -0.19 1.82 -6.96
C PHE A 139 -1.51 1.27 -6.46
N VAL A 140 -1.62 -0.04 -6.30
CA VAL A 140 -2.89 -0.71 -6.06
C VAL A 140 -2.75 -1.68 -4.89
N LEU A 141 -3.65 -1.58 -3.92
CA LEU A 141 -3.77 -2.52 -2.82
C LEU A 141 -5.01 -3.38 -3.04
N VAL A 142 -4.84 -4.69 -3.04
CA VAL A 142 -5.91 -5.67 -3.27
C VAL A 142 -6.17 -6.44 -1.99
N ALA A 143 -7.32 -6.23 -1.37
CA ALA A 143 -7.72 -7.01 -0.21
C ALA A 143 -7.98 -8.47 -0.62
N GLN A 144 -7.54 -9.44 0.19
CA GLN A 144 -7.74 -10.86 -0.09
C GLN A 144 -8.93 -11.49 0.66
N ASP A 145 -9.48 -10.78 1.65
CA ASP A 145 -10.58 -11.21 2.53
C ASP A 145 -11.95 -10.68 2.08
N GLN A 146 -11.97 -9.65 1.22
CA GLN A 146 -13.17 -9.05 0.65
C GLN A 146 -12.89 -8.46 -0.74
N ARG A 147 -13.96 -8.20 -1.51
CA ARG A 147 -13.88 -7.51 -2.81
C ARG A 147 -13.65 -6.02 -2.64
N ARG A 148 -12.41 -5.65 -2.33
CA ARG A 148 -11.99 -4.28 -2.08
C ARG A 148 -10.63 -4.04 -2.71
N VAL A 149 -10.58 -3.07 -3.60
CA VAL A 149 -9.34 -2.57 -4.19
C VAL A 149 -9.21 -1.09 -3.89
N GLU A 150 -8.02 -0.68 -3.48
CA GLU A 150 -7.66 0.71 -3.25
C GLU A 150 -6.57 1.08 -4.24
N ALA A 151 -6.83 2.06 -5.09
CA ALA A 151 -5.92 2.44 -6.16
C ALA A 151 -5.51 3.90 -6.03
N PHE A 152 -4.21 4.17 -6.18
CA PHE A 152 -3.61 5.48 -6.17
C PHE A 152 -3.07 5.76 -7.58
N HIS A 153 -3.68 6.72 -8.27
CA HIS A 153 -3.35 7.09 -9.64
C HIS A 153 -2.58 8.40 -9.65
N ARG A 154 -1.38 8.43 -10.23
CA ARG A 154 -0.59 9.67 -10.31
C ARG A 154 -1.27 10.65 -11.27
N GLN A 155 -1.61 11.85 -10.79
CA GLN A 155 -2.22 12.92 -11.56
C GLN A 155 -1.46 14.23 -11.34
N GLY A 156 -0.74 14.69 -12.36
CA GLY A 156 0.15 15.85 -12.22
C GLY A 156 1.23 15.60 -11.16
N SER A 157 1.31 16.48 -10.16
CA SER A 157 2.23 16.34 -9.02
C SER A 157 1.66 15.52 -7.86
N GLY A 158 0.36 15.17 -7.89
CA GLY A 158 -0.33 14.49 -6.80
C GLY A 158 -0.81 13.08 -7.14
N TRP A 159 -1.61 12.53 -6.23
CA TRP A 159 -2.22 11.21 -6.33
C TRP A 159 -3.74 11.32 -6.20
N HIS A 160 -4.45 10.53 -6.99
CA HIS A 160 -5.89 10.37 -6.89
C HIS A 160 -6.19 8.99 -6.29
N TYR A 161 -6.96 8.96 -5.20
CA TYR A 161 -7.43 7.74 -4.58
C TYR A 161 -8.77 7.28 -5.17
N GLU A 162 -8.85 5.99 -5.51
CA GLU A 162 -10.05 5.31 -5.95
C GLU A 162 -10.31 4.06 -5.09
N LEU A 163 -11.49 3.97 -4.49
CA LEU A 163 -11.96 2.78 -3.78
C LEU A 163 -12.95 2.02 -4.66
N LEU A 164 -12.59 0.78 -5.00
CA LEU A 164 -13.40 -0.10 -5.84
C LEU A 164 -14.00 -1.22 -4.99
N LYS A 165 -15.31 -1.37 -5.07
CA LYS A 165 -16.10 -2.41 -4.40
C LYS A 165 -17.12 -3.02 -5.35
N GLY A 166 -17.48 -4.27 -5.08
CA GLY A 166 -18.49 -4.99 -5.85
C GLY A 166 -17.93 -5.65 -7.13
N PRO A 167 -18.70 -6.58 -7.72
CA PRO A 167 -18.20 -7.44 -8.80
C PRO A 167 -17.98 -6.70 -10.14
N ASP A 168 -18.78 -5.67 -10.40
CA ASP A 168 -18.78 -4.95 -11.69
C ASP A 168 -17.86 -3.73 -11.72
N ALA A 169 -17.27 -3.36 -10.58
CA ALA A 169 -16.27 -2.31 -10.52
C ALA A 169 -15.06 -2.66 -11.40
N VAL A 170 -14.43 -1.65 -12.00
CA VAL A 170 -13.35 -1.80 -12.96
C VAL A 170 -12.13 -1.02 -12.50
N LEU A 171 -11.05 -1.72 -12.20
CA LEU A 171 -9.73 -1.13 -12.00
C LEU A 171 -9.15 -0.71 -13.35
N ARG A 172 -8.91 0.59 -13.53
CA ARG A 172 -8.32 1.15 -14.76
C ARG A 172 -6.86 1.54 -14.55
N LEU A 173 -5.98 0.90 -15.31
CA LEU A 173 -4.54 1.12 -15.32
C LEU A 173 -4.17 1.79 -16.65
N ASP A 174 -4.62 3.03 -16.82
CA ASP A 174 -4.57 3.76 -18.09
C ASP A 174 -3.14 3.90 -18.64
N ALA A 175 -2.13 4.00 -17.77
CA ALA A 175 -0.72 4.10 -18.17
C ALA A 175 -0.23 2.90 -18.99
N ILE A 176 -0.86 1.73 -18.81
CA ILE A 176 -0.55 0.50 -19.55
C ILE A 176 -1.71 0.04 -20.45
N GLY A 177 -2.80 0.81 -20.51
CA GLY A 177 -3.98 0.49 -21.32
C GLY A 177 -4.75 -0.75 -20.86
N VAL A 178 -4.67 -1.10 -19.57
CA VAL A 178 -5.31 -2.30 -19.00
C VAL A 178 -6.51 -1.88 -18.14
N ALA A 179 -7.63 -2.59 -18.31
CA ALA A 179 -8.78 -2.49 -17.42
C ALA A 179 -9.17 -3.89 -16.92
N LEU A 180 -9.38 -4.04 -15.62
CA LEU A 180 -9.72 -5.31 -14.97
C LEU A 180 -11.02 -5.16 -14.19
N ARG A 181 -12.04 -5.97 -14.48
CA ARG A 181 -13.21 -6.08 -13.61
C ARG A 181 -12.82 -6.82 -12.33
N LEU A 182 -13.34 -6.37 -11.19
CA LEU A 182 -13.05 -7.00 -9.90
C LEU A 182 -13.40 -8.49 -9.91
N ASP A 183 -14.52 -8.88 -10.50
CA ASP A 183 -14.90 -10.29 -10.58
C ASP A 183 -13.98 -11.17 -11.41
N GLU A 184 -13.23 -10.61 -12.37
CA GLU A 184 -12.30 -11.39 -13.19
C GLU A 184 -11.12 -11.95 -12.39
N PHE A 185 -10.67 -11.23 -11.37
CA PHE A 185 -9.59 -11.69 -10.50
C PHE A 185 -10.08 -12.25 -9.16
N TYR A 186 -11.15 -11.71 -8.58
CA TYR A 186 -11.72 -12.26 -7.35
C TYR A 186 -12.39 -13.61 -7.51
N SER A 187 -12.82 -14.00 -8.73
CA SER A 187 -13.28 -15.36 -9.01
C SER A 187 -12.22 -16.45 -8.79
N ALA A 188 -10.95 -16.09 -8.64
CA ALA A 188 -9.87 -17.02 -8.33
C ALA A 188 -9.88 -17.52 -6.88
N ILE A 189 -10.65 -16.90 -5.98
CA ILE A 189 -10.70 -17.26 -4.56
C ILE A 189 -12.15 -17.39 -4.05
N PRO A 190 -12.43 -18.31 -3.11
CA PRO A 190 -13.72 -18.35 -2.43
C PRO A 190 -13.90 -17.08 -1.61
N MET A 191 -14.94 -16.30 -1.89
CA MET A 191 -15.26 -15.10 -1.12
C MET A 191 -15.82 -15.50 0.25
N LEU A 192 -15.29 -14.92 1.32
CA LEU A 192 -16.02 -14.84 2.59
C LEU A 192 -17.19 -13.89 2.35
N THR A 193 -18.42 -14.39 2.47
CA THR A 193 -19.63 -13.58 2.28
C THR A 193 -19.70 -12.50 3.36
N THR A 194 -19.42 -11.25 3.00
CA THR A 194 -19.85 -10.08 3.77
C THR A 194 -20.44 -9.03 2.84
N GLU A 195 -21.72 -8.78 3.12
CA GLU A 195 -22.71 -7.78 2.71
C GLU A 195 -22.48 -6.89 1.46
N ASP A 196 -23.51 -6.95 0.60
CA ASP A 196 -23.79 -6.05 -0.50
C ASP A 196 -23.67 -4.58 -0.09
N GLY A 197 -22.79 -3.85 -0.78
CA GLY A 197 -22.66 -2.42 -0.64
C GLY A 197 -21.98 -1.82 -1.86
N ASN A 198 -22.77 -1.53 -2.90
CA ASN A 198 -22.34 -0.72 -4.03
C ASN A 198 -22.08 0.72 -3.53
N LEU A 199 -20.83 1.04 -3.22
CA LEU A 199 -20.35 2.41 -3.15
C LEU A 199 -19.12 2.53 -4.05
N ALA A 200 -19.35 2.95 -5.29
CA ALA A 200 -18.38 3.76 -6.00
C ALA A 200 -18.45 5.15 -5.37
N ALA A 201 -17.39 5.55 -4.66
CA ALA A 201 -17.25 6.92 -4.18
C ALA A 201 -15.83 7.39 -4.52
N GLN A 202 -15.72 8.23 -5.55
CA GLN A 202 -14.72 9.29 -5.51
C GLN A 202 -15.06 10.13 -4.28
N ALA A 203 -14.21 10.09 -3.26
CA ALA A 203 -14.39 10.89 -2.06
C ALA A 203 -13.22 11.86 -1.95
N THR A 204 -13.49 13.14 -2.11
CA THR A 204 -12.80 14.15 -1.29
C THR A 204 -13.20 13.84 0.14
N PHE A 205 -12.24 13.49 0.99
CA PHE A 205 -12.56 13.11 2.35
C PHE A 205 -13.05 14.34 3.12
N ALA A 206 -14.25 14.25 3.67
CA ALA A 206 -14.82 15.27 4.55
C ALA A 206 -14.56 14.90 6.03
N PRO A 207 -14.51 15.87 6.94
CA PRO A 207 -14.41 15.65 8.38
C PRO A 207 -15.25 14.51 8.96
N ALA A 208 -16.50 14.39 8.51
CA ALA A 208 -17.41 13.34 8.97
C ALA A 208 -16.90 11.90 8.70
N GLN A 209 -16.10 11.72 7.65
CA GLN A 209 -15.50 10.42 7.31
C GLN A 209 -14.28 10.13 8.19
N VAL A 210 -13.55 11.16 8.61
CA VAL A 210 -12.44 11.03 9.56
C VAL A 210 -12.98 10.59 10.94
N SER A 211 -14.03 11.24 11.46
CA SER A 211 -14.69 10.82 12.72
C SER A 211 -15.24 9.40 12.63
N GLY A 212 -15.95 9.05 11.55
CA GLY A 212 -16.51 7.70 11.42
C GLY A 212 -15.44 6.60 11.39
N ILE A 213 -14.29 6.85 10.75
CA ILE A 213 -13.18 5.89 10.72
C ILE A 213 -12.45 5.85 12.07
N ALA A 214 -12.29 6.99 12.75
CA ALA A 214 -11.70 7.06 14.09
C ALA A 214 -12.54 6.26 15.11
N GLU A 215 -13.87 6.44 15.12
CA GLU A 215 -14.78 5.68 15.98
C GLU A 215 -14.72 4.18 15.72
N MET A 216 -14.70 3.75 14.44
CA MET A 216 -14.55 2.33 14.09
C MET A 216 -13.22 1.73 14.56
N LYS A 217 -12.19 2.55 14.76
CA LYS A 217 -10.88 2.16 15.31
C LYS A 217 -10.85 2.26 16.85
N GLY A 218 -11.96 2.61 17.48
CA GLY A 218 -12.11 2.75 18.92
C GLY A 218 -11.35 3.93 19.51
N LEU A 219 -11.11 4.98 18.71
CA LEU A 219 -10.61 6.25 19.23
C LEU A 219 -11.70 6.93 20.08
N PRO A 220 -11.33 7.53 21.22
CA PRO A 220 -12.28 8.28 22.02
C PRO A 220 -12.81 9.47 21.23
N SER A 221 -14.13 9.56 21.09
CA SER A 221 -14.81 10.78 20.62
C SER A 221 -14.96 11.75 21.81
N SER A 222 -14.52 13.00 21.65
CA SER A 222 -14.87 14.10 22.56
C SER A 222 -15.34 15.30 21.75
N PRO A 223 -16.18 16.19 22.32
CA PRO A 223 -16.63 17.41 21.64
C PRO A 223 -15.47 18.23 21.04
N ASP A 224 -14.33 18.24 21.71
CA ASP A 224 -13.16 19.02 21.30
C ASP A 224 -12.34 18.33 20.20
N ILE A 225 -12.24 16.99 20.22
CA ILE A 225 -11.64 16.21 19.12
C ILE A 225 -12.52 16.32 17.87
N ASP A 226 -13.84 16.23 18.04
CA ASP A 226 -14.81 16.37 16.94
C ASP A 226 -14.75 17.78 16.33
N ALA A 227 -14.48 18.82 17.15
CA ALA A 227 -14.29 20.19 16.67
C ALA A 227 -13.01 20.33 15.83
N VAL A 228 -11.90 19.70 16.24
CA VAL A 228 -10.65 19.68 15.44
C VAL A 228 -10.87 18.95 14.12
N ILE A 229 -11.56 17.82 14.15
CA ILE A 229 -11.88 17.05 12.94
C ILE A 229 -12.77 17.86 11.99
N ALA A 230 -13.78 18.58 12.52
CA ALA A 230 -14.70 19.40 11.73
C ALA A 230 -14.02 20.53 10.93
N GLU A 231 -12.82 20.94 11.34
CA GLU A 231 -12.04 22.02 10.72
C GLU A 231 -10.96 21.52 9.74
N LEU A 232 -10.84 20.22 9.50
CA LEU A 232 -9.85 19.68 8.57
C LEU A 232 -10.19 20.07 7.13
N ASP A 233 -9.18 20.51 6.38
CA ASP A 233 -9.29 20.63 4.92
C ASP A 233 -9.14 19.26 4.22
N ALA A 234 -9.27 19.24 2.89
CA ALA A 234 -9.27 18.00 2.12
C ALA A 234 -7.93 17.23 2.19
N ASP A 235 -6.80 17.94 2.20
CA ASP A 235 -5.46 17.35 2.26
C ASP A 235 -5.18 16.84 3.69
N GLU A 236 -5.63 17.59 4.71
CA GLU A 236 -5.58 17.18 6.11
C GLU A 236 -6.48 15.95 6.37
N CYS A 237 -7.66 15.87 5.75
CA CYS A 237 -8.55 14.71 5.83
C CYS A 237 -7.93 13.46 5.18
N GLU A 238 -7.33 13.61 4.00
CA GLU A 238 -6.63 12.52 3.32
C GLU A 238 -5.48 11.97 4.17
N THR A 239 -4.68 12.89 4.75
CA THR A 239 -3.54 12.52 5.58
C THR A 239 -3.97 11.87 6.90
N ALA A 240 -5.02 12.40 7.54
CA ALA A 240 -5.58 11.82 8.75
C ALA A 240 -6.14 10.42 8.50
N ILE A 241 -6.84 10.20 7.38
CA ILE A 241 -7.37 8.87 7.03
C ILE A 241 -6.25 7.88 6.73
N ALA A 242 -5.24 8.29 5.96
CA ALA A 242 -4.07 7.44 5.71
C ALA A 242 -3.39 7.00 7.03
N ALA A 243 -3.28 7.92 7.99
CA ALA A 243 -2.74 7.64 9.32
C ALA A 243 -3.66 6.71 10.16
N ILE A 244 -4.96 7.00 10.24
CA ILE A 244 -5.94 6.22 11.03
C ILE A 244 -6.10 4.80 10.47
N VAL A 245 -6.14 4.66 9.15
CA VAL A 245 -6.20 3.35 8.48
C VAL A 245 -4.93 2.52 8.79
N GLY A 246 -3.79 3.18 8.94
CA GLY A 246 -2.50 2.57 9.30
C GLY A 246 -2.36 2.10 10.76
N LEU A 247 -3.31 2.40 11.65
CA LEU A 247 -3.27 1.99 13.07
C LEU A 247 -3.80 0.56 13.26
N VAL A 248 -3.12 -0.21 14.13
CA VAL A 248 -3.40 -1.61 14.45
C VAL A 248 -3.99 -1.72 15.86
N GLY A 249 -5.08 -2.47 16.01
CA GLY A 249 -5.79 -2.56 17.28
C GLY A 249 -6.54 -1.27 17.62
N THR A 250 -6.92 -1.11 18.89
CA THR A 250 -7.40 0.16 19.44
C THR A 250 -6.19 0.97 19.90
N PRO A 251 -5.74 1.97 19.12
CA PRO A 251 -4.52 2.72 19.44
C PRO A 251 -4.72 3.59 20.68
N SER A 252 -3.65 3.81 21.45
CA SER A 252 -3.67 4.85 22.48
C SER A 252 -3.72 6.26 21.84
N MET A 253 -4.14 7.27 22.60
CA MET A 253 -4.18 8.64 22.10
C MET A 253 -2.79 9.15 21.68
N GLU A 254 -1.73 8.75 22.40
CA GLU A 254 -0.35 9.06 22.02
C GLU A 254 0.07 8.38 20.72
N GLU A 255 -0.28 7.10 20.51
CA GLU A 255 0.05 6.38 19.29
C GLU A 255 -0.65 7.01 18.07
N TRP A 256 -1.90 7.43 18.24
CA TRP A 256 -2.64 8.14 17.21
C TRP A 256 -2.04 9.51 16.87
N LYS A 257 -1.65 10.31 17.87
CA LYS A 257 -0.96 11.59 17.63
C LYS A 257 0.36 11.39 16.88
N SER A 258 1.14 10.39 17.25
CA SER A 258 2.49 10.19 16.71
C SER A 258 2.54 9.94 15.20
N VAL A 259 1.42 9.48 14.61
CA VAL A 259 1.31 9.17 13.19
C VAL A 259 0.69 10.29 12.34
N LEU A 260 0.24 11.38 12.98
CA LEU A 260 -0.29 12.56 12.27
C LEU A 260 0.84 13.51 11.84
N PRO A 261 0.62 14.38 10.85
CA PRO A 261 1.53 15.49 10.56
C PRO A 261 1.66 16.43 11.76
N GLU A 262 2.85 17.04 11.95
CA GLU A 262 3.20 17.93 13.06
C GLU A 262 2.14 19.02 13.32
N ARG A 263 1.63 19.65 12.25
CA ARG A 263 0.56 20.66 12.31
C ARG A 263 -0.74 20.15 12.96
N LEU A 264 -1.08 18.88 12.76
CA LEU A 264 -2.26 18.25 13.37
C LEU A 264 -1.99 17.78 14.80
N GLN A 265 -0.76 17.35 15.09
CA GLN A 265 -0.30 17.06 16.45
C GLN A 265 -0.42 18.32 17.32
N ASP A 266 0.08 19.47 16.85
CA ASP A 266 0.02 20.75 17.57
C ASP A 266 -1.43 21.17 17.89
N ARG A 267 -2.35 20.99 16.95
CA ARG A 267 -3.79 21.29 17.13
C ARG A 267 -4.42 20.38 18.19
N LEU A 268 -4.03 19.12 18.22
CA LEU A 268 -4.52 18.14 19.19
C LEU A 268 -3.91 18.34 20.58
N ASP A 269 -2.63 18.70 20.66
CA ASP A 269 -1.97 19.02 21.92
C ASP A 269 -2.52 20.29 22.55
N ALA A 270 -2.85 21.30 21.73
CA ALA A 270 -3.52 22.50 22.20
C ALA A 270 -4.90 22.23 22.81
N VAL A 271 -5.59 21.18 22.37
CA VAL A 271 -6.91 20.78 22.90
C VAL A 271 -6.75 19.88 24.13
N LEU A 272 -5.89 18.88 24.06
CA LEU A 272 -5.76 17.88 25.12
C LEU A 272 -5.00 18.39 26.36
N SER A 273 -4.19 19.44 26.21
CA SER A 273 -3.58 20.15 27.34
C SER A 273 -4.57 20.99 28.17
N VAL A 274 -5.79 21.21 27.67
CA VAL A 274 -6.83 22.00 28.36
C VAL A 274 -7.70 21.12 29.27
N ASP A 275 -7.86 19.83 28.96
CA ASP A 275 -8.83 18.95 29.64
C ASP A 275 -8.23 17.91 30.61
N GLY A 276 -6.91 17.87 30.79
CA GLY A 276 -6.28 17.06 31.85
C GLY A 276 -6.43 15.54 31.67
N TYR A 277 -6.36 15.05 30.44
CA TYR A 277 -6.18 13.63 30.15
C TYR A 277 -4.69 13.26 30.28
N ASP A 278 -4.26 12.88 31.49
CA ASP A 278 -3.00 12.16 31.78
C ASP A 278 -3.30 10.66 31.99
#